data_AF-A0A0D8J627-F1
#
_entry.id   AF-A0A0D8J627-F1
#
_cell.length_a   1.000
_cell.length_b   1.000
_cell.length_c   1.000
_cell.angle_alpha   90.00
_cell.angle_beta   90.00
_cell.angle_gamma   90.00
#
_symmetry.space_group_name_H-M   'P 1'
#
loop_
_entity.id
_entity.type
_entity.pdbx_description
1 polymer ?
#
loop_
_entity_poly.entity_id
_entity_poly.type
_entity_poly.pdbx_seq_one_letter_code
_entity_poly.pdbx_strand_id
1 'polypeptide(L)'
;MKKFLKIAGVTIVVLVVFVLGYAYVSFNSYSPTDPDVTVDKAKLAYYQNSWEECRAAFRAQANSMKTRFDSVVIFSRSVESKTDTGLTIDFCYIPASDTTEKLVMICSGTHGIEGFVGSAVQQLLMAEFFKPEMLKNTGVLLVHGLNAWGFKNQRRFTENNVDLNRNYSTDKSLFDTNNDGFVALYDMLTPKGKLNMNSLGNKFFLVTAVNQIARKGMQALLQAFAQGQYEFQEGIYFGGNDFEQQVAIMSEVLTDIATPYSTLLNLDLHTGFGERGELHLFPNPINDPELKAKTEQVFKGYPINWGDSDNFYTVSGQFVEYIGDLLPDKTSIPMLLEFGTLNTSSTIGAVISAHISIVENQGAHYGYKSEKDSLKALAGYYEMFYPPSEKWRSNALSVSFDMIGDIWENFAEL
;
A
#
# COMPACT_ATOMS: atom_id res chain seq x y z
N MET A 1 -34.75 40.04 27.15
CA MET A 1 -33.98 39.91 25.89
C MET A 1 -32.45 39.92 26.07
N LYS A 2 -31.83 40.97 26.64
CA LYS A 2 -30.35 41.05 26.81
C LYS A 2 -29.71 39.92 27.63
N LYS A 3 -30.34 39.49 28.73
CA LYS A 3 -29.85 38.37 29.58
C LYS A 3 -29.91 37.02 28.86
N PHE A 4 -30.97 36.80 28.08
CA PHE A 4 -31.14 35.60 27.25
C PHE A 4 -30.10 35.54 26.13
N LEU A 5 -29.89 36.65 25.39
CA LEU A 5 -28.83 36.75 24.37
C LEU A 5 -27.43 36.53 24.95
N LYS A 6 -27.15 37.03 26.16
CA LYS A 6 -25.87 36.81 26.84
C LYS A 6 -25.68 35.34 27.25
N ILE A 7 -26.72 34.70 27.79
CA ILE A 7 -26.68 33.28 28.15
C ILE A 7 -26.49 32.42 26.89
N ALA A 8 -27.28 32.67 25.85
CA ALA A 8 -27.16 31.98 24.56
C ALA A 8 -25.77 32.14 23.95
N GLY A 9 -25.21 33.36 23.95
CA GLY A 9 -23.85 33.62 23.48
C GLY A 9 -22.78 32.85 24.27
N VAL A 10 -22.88 32.84 25.61
CA VAL A 10 -21.96 32.06 26.46
C VAL A 10 -22.11 30.56 26.20
N THR A 11 -23.34 30.05 26.07
CA THR A 11 -23.58 28.64 25.76
C THR A 11 -22.98 28.24 24.41
N ILE A 12 -23.14 29.06 23.38
CA ILE A 12 -22.52 28.82 22.07
C ILE A 12 -21.00 28.79 22.18
N VAL A 13 -20.39 29.74 22.90
CA VAL A 13 -18.93 29.75 23.10
C VAL A 13 -18.46 28.48 23.82
N VAL A 14 -19.15 28.07 24.89
CA VAL A 14 -18.82 26.84 25.63
C VAL A 14 -18.93 25.61 24.73
N LEU A 15 -19.99 25.51 23.91
CA LEU A 15 -20.16 24.41 22.97
C LEU A 15 -19.05 24.39 21.92
N VAL A 16 -18.69 25.53 21.34
CA VAL A 16 -17.59 25.64 20.37
C VAL A 16 -16.27 25.21 21.00
N VAL A 17 -15.96 25.67 22.21
CA VAL A 17 -14.73 25.29 22.93
C VAL A 17 -14.72 23.78 23.21
N PHE A 18 -15.86 23.20 23.62
CA PHE A 18 -15.98 21.77 23.85
C PHE A 18 -15.77 20.96 22.57
N VAL A 19 -16.42 21.35 21.46
CA VAL A 19 -16.27 20.66 20.15
C VAL A 19 -14.84 20.75 19.65
N LEU A 20 -14.20 21.92 19.74
CA LEU A 20 -12.80 22.10 19.34
C LEU A 20 -11.85 21.31 20.24
N GLY A 21 -12.10 21.28 21.55
CA GLY A 21 -11.34 20.49 22.52
C GLY A 21 -11.45 18.98 22.25
N TYR A 22 -12.67 18.50 22.02
CA TYR A 22 -12.93 17.11 21.65
C TYR A 22 -12.24 16.75 20.34
N ALA A 23 -12.44 17.55 19.27
CA ALA A 23 -11.80 17.31 17.98
C ALA A 23 -10.27 17.28 18.08
N TYR A 24 -9.68 18.19 18.88
CA TYR A 24 -8.25 18.20 19.14
C TYR A 24 -7.78 16.92 19.84
N VAL A 25 -8.42 16.51 20.94
CA VAL A 25 -8.02 15.32 21.71
C VAL A 25 -8.23 14.06 20.88
N SER A 26 -9.40 13.89 20.27
CA SER A 26 -9.71 12.71 19.44
C SER A 26 -8.70 12.55 18.31
N PHE A 27 -8.32 13.64 17.62
CA PHE A 27 -7.38 13.59 16.51
C PHE A 27 -5.93 13.35 16.96
N ASN A 28 -5.46 14.10 17.97
CA ASN A 28 -4.05 14.09 18.37
C ASN A 28 -3.70 12.96 19.36
N SER A 29 -4.69 12.23 19.86
CA SER A 29 -4.52 11.09 20.77
C SER A 29 -5.17 9.81 20.23
N TYR A 30 -5.51 9.79 18.94
CA TYR A 30 -6.04 8.61 18.29
C TYR A 30 -5.01 7.49 18.31
N SER A 31 -5.45 6.31 18.72
CA SER A 31 -4.72 5.06 18.60
C SER A 31 -5.76 3.98 18.32
N PRO A 32 -5.70 3.30 17.16
CA PRO A 32 -6.59 2.18 16.90
C PRO A 32 -6.28 1.03 17.88
N THR A 33 -7.29 0.23 18.20
CA THR A 33 -7.11 -0.95 19.05
C THR A 33 -6.48 -2.07 18.23
N ASP A 34 -5.34 -2.58 18.71
CA ASP A 34 -4.70 -3.73 18.07
C ASP A 34 -5.53 -5.01 18.21
N PRO A 35 -5.38 -5.96 17.25
CA PRO A 35 -6.03 -7.26 17.34
C PRO A 35 -5.61 -8.00 18.61
N ASP A 36 -6.54 -8.74 19.22
CA ASP A 36 -6.26 -9.49 20.44
C ASP A 36 -5.63 -10.85 20.13
N VAL A 37 -4.35 -10.82 19.77
CA VAL A 37 -3.56 -12.01 19.47
C VAL A 37 -2.42 -12.20 20.45
N THR A 38 -1.94 -13.45 20.54
CA THR A 38 -0.69 -13.75 21.23
C THR A 38 0.49 -13.31 20.37
N VAL A 39 1.47 -12.65 21.00
CA VAL A 39 2.69 -12.21 20.30
C VAL A 39 3.58 -13.41 20.01
N ASP A 40 3.90 -13.65 18.74
CA ASP A 40 4.88 -14.66 18.32
C ASP A 40 6.28 -14.02 18.20
N LYS A 41 7.04 -14.08 19.30
CA LYS A 41 8.39 -13.49 19.38
C LYS A 41 9.37 -14.08 18.37
N ALA A 42 9.18 -15.33 17.93
CA ALA A 42 10.07 -15.95 16.94
C ALA A 42 9.81 -15.35 15.56
N LYS A 43 8.53 -15.22 15.17
CA LYS A 43 8.15 -14.64 13.88
C LYS A 43 8.38 -13.14 13.79
N LEU A 44 8.41 -12.42 14.92
CA LEU A 44 8.81 -11.01 14.92
C LEU A 44 10.23 -10.78 14.37
N ALA A 45 11.10 -11.79 14.35
CA ALA A 45 12.45 -11.68 13.78
C ALA A 45 12.48 -11.48 12.25
N TYR A 46 11.38 -11.73 11.53
CA TYR A 46 11.29 -11.45 10.09
C TYR A 46 11.19 -9.95 9.79
N TYR A 47 10.78 -9.14 10.77
CA TYR A 47 10.71 -7.69 10.64
C TYR A 47 12.08 -7.05 10.84
N GLN A 48 12.52 -6.26 9.87
CA GLN A 48 13.79 -5.52 9.91
C GLN A 48 13.55 -4.01 9.92
N ASN A 49 14.59 -3.22 10.24
CA ASN A 49 14.45 -1.79 10.47
C ASN A 49 15.06 -0.93 9.36
N SER A 50 15.71 -1.54 8.37
CA SER A 50 16.27 -0.86 7.20
C SER A 50 16.07 -1.67 5.92
N TRP A 51 16.09 -0.97 4.77
CA TRP A 51 16.04 -1.61 3.46
C TRP A 51 17.22 -2.57 3.25
N GLU A 52 18.42 -2.21 3.71
CA GLU A 52 19.60 -3.07 3.62
C GLU A 52 19.41 -4.40 4.37
N GLU A 53 18.86 -4.35 5.59
CA GLU A 53 18.56 -5.55 6.38
C GLU A 53 17.45 -6.38 5.73
N CYS A 54 16.35 -5.76 5.29
CA CYS A 54 15.27 -6.43 4.56
C CYS A 54 15.80 -7.17 3.32
N ARG A 55 16.59 -6.47 2.50
CA ARG A 55 17.20 -7.02 1.28
C ARG A 55 18.16 -8.17 1.59
N ALA A 56 19.01 -8.01 2.59
CA ALA A 56 19.94 -9.06 3.00
C ALA A 56 19.18 -10.30 3.48
N ALA A 57 18.12 -10.12 4.28
CA ALA A 57 17.30 -11.20 4.80
C ALA A 57 16.50 -11.90 3.69
N PHE A 58 15.91 -11.15 2.75
CA PHE A 58 15.25 -11.72 1.56
C PHE A 58 16.21 -12.58 0.76
N ARG A 59 17.41 -12.07 0.43
CA ARG A 59 18.42 -12.83 -0.31
C ARG A 59 18.90 -14.06 0.42
N ALA A 60 19.07 -13.99 1.74
CA ALA A 60 19.44 -15.13 2.56
C ALA A 60 18.35 -16.23 2.50
N GLN A 61 17.08 -15.85 2.65
CA GLN A 61 15.97 -16.78 2.55
C GLN A 61 15.78 -17.34 1.14
N ALA A 62 15.90 -16.52 0.11
CA ALA A 62 15.86 -16.97 -1.28
C ALA A 62 16.96 -18.02 -1.56
N ASN A 63 18.18 -17.82 -1.05
CA ASN A 63 19.24 -18.81 -1.18
C ASN A 63 18.95 -20.09 -0.39
N SER A 64 18.30 -20.00 0.77
CA SER A 64 17.92 -21.19 1.54
C SER A 64 16.91 -22.08 0.79
N MET A 65 16.09 -21.51 -0.10
CA MET A 65 15.16 -22.25 -0.96
C MET A 65 15.87 -23.31 -1.83
N LYS A 66 17.13 -23.09 -2.23
CA LYS A 66 17.91 -24.06 -3.03
C LYS A 66 18.16 -25.40 -2.32
N THR A 67 17.95 -25.45 -1.01
CA THR A 67 18.04 -26.71 -0.24
C THR A 67 16.78 -27.56 -0.36
N ARG A 68 15.66 -26.98 -0.80
CA ARG A 68 14.34 -27.62 -0.93
C ARG A 68 13.88 -27.78 -2.38
N PHE A 69 14.35 -26.92 -3.28
CA PHE A 69 13.91 -26.87 -4.67
C PHE A 69 15.11 -26.92 -5.63
N ASP A 70 14.99 -27.72 -6.69
CA ASP A 70 16.11 -28.01 -7.58
C ASP A 70 16.48 -26.85 -8.51
N SER A 71 15.53 -25.96 -8.85
CA SER A 71 15.69 -24.97 -9.94
C SER A 71 15.45 -23.50 -9.51
N VAL A 72 15.88 -23.12 -8.31
CA VAL A 72 15.70 -21.73 -7.83
C VAL A 72 16.63 -20.74 -8.56
N VAL A 73 16.04 -19.75 -9.22
CA VAL A 73 16.76 -18.64 -9.87
C VAL A 73 16.64 -17.40 -8.99
N ILE A 74 17.79 -16.83 -8.62
CA ILE A 74 17.87 -15.61 -7.79
C ILE A 74 18.66 -14.59 -8.57
N PHE A 75 18.09 -13.41 -8.77
CA PHE A 75 18.73 -12.34 -9.51
C PHE A 75 18.21 -10.98 -9.03
N SER A 76 18.85 -9.92 -9.51
CA SER A 76 18.47 -8.55 -9.18
C SER A 76 18.49 -7.69 -10.42
N ARG A 77 17.72 -6.61 -10.41
CA ARG A 77 17.77 -5.53 -11.39
C ARG A 77 18.12 -4.24 -10.68
N SER A 78 19.09 -3.50 -11.20
CA SER A 78 19.50 -2.21 -10.65
C SER A 78 18.39 -1.18 -10.83
N VAL A 79 18.22 -0.32 -9.83
CA VAL A 79 17.36 0.87 -9.92
C VAL A 79 18.28 2.07 -9.94
N GLU A 80 18.27 2.80 -11.04
CA GLU A 80 19.04 4.03 -11.18
C GLU A 80 18.49 5.10 -10.22
N SER A 81 19.39 5.79 -9.54
CA SER A 81 19.04 6.89 -8.64
C SER A 81 20.09 8.00 -8.72
N LYS A 82 19.63 9.23 -8.52
CA LYS A 82 20.50 10.42 -8.43
C LYS A 82 21.24 10.48 -7.09
N THR A 83 20.71 9.80 -6.08
CA THR A 83 21.18 9.88 -4.68
C THR A 83 21.80 8.59 -4.16
N ASP A 84 21.64 7.46 -4.87
CA ASP A 84 22.12 6.16 -4.44
C ASP A 84 22.58 5.30 -5.64
N THR A 85 23.63 4.50 -5.45
CA THR A 85 24.22 3.64 -6.50
C THR A 85 24.04 2.15 -6.26
N GLY A 86 23.39 1.75 -5.15
CA GLY A 86 23.29 0.36 -4.70
C GLY A 86 21.88 -0.23 -4.76
N LEU A 87 20.89 0.56 -5.19
CA LEU A 87 19.49 0.17 -5.19
C LEU A 87 19.22 -0.96 -6.20
N THR A 88 18.46 -1.96 -5.76
CA THR A 88 18.02 -3.06 -6.62
C THR A 88 16.61 -3.50 -6.26
N ILE A 89 15.91 -4.02 -7.26
CA ILE A 89 14.77 -4.93 -7.08
C ILE A 89 15.34 -6.34 -7.07
N ASP A 90 14.97 -7.13 -6.07
CA ASP A 90 15.48 -8.48 -5.87
C ASP A 90 14.39 -9.51 -6.17
N PHE A 91 14.77 -10.58 -6.88
CA PHE A 91 13.85 -11.58 -7.38
C PHE A 91 14.25 -12.97 -6.91
N CYS A 92 13.25 -13.77 -6.55
CA CYS A 92 13.38 -15.21 -6.33
C CYS A 92 12.32 -15.90 -7.17
N TYR A 93 12.76 -16.64 -8.18
CA TYR A 93 11.90 -17.42 -9.06
C TYR A 93 12.11 -18.91 -8.83
N ILE A 94 11.02 -19.62 -8.58
CA ILE A 94 10.97 -21.07 -8.45
C ILE A 94 10.06 -21.58 -9.57
N PRO A 95 10.60 -22.19 -10.63
CA PRO A 95 9.79 -22.69 -11.73
C PRO A 95 8.93 -23.88 -11.28
N ALA A 96 7.88 -24.16 -12.06
CA ALA A 96 7.13 -25.39 -11.91
C ALA A 96 8.06 -26.59 -12.23
N SER A 97 7.94 -27.66 -11.45
CA SER A 97 8.88 -28.79 -11.48
C SER A 97 8.52 -29.89 -12.49
N ASP A 98 7.26 -29.95 -12.93
CA ASP A 98 6.75 -30.98 -13.84
C ASP A 98 6.12 -30.36 -15.09
N THR A 99 4.99 -29.68 -14.93
CA THR A 99 4.28 -29.02 -16.03
C THR A 99 4.28 -27.51 -15.82
N THR A 100 4.56 -26.70 -16.84
CA THR A 100 4.53 -25.23 -16.69
C THR A 100 3.16 -24.72 -17.08
N GLU A 101 2.32 -24.37 -16.09
CA GLU A 101 0.92 -23.99 -16.33
C GLU A 101 0.53 -22.70 -15.61
N LYS A 102 0.76 -22.65 -14.29
CA LYS A 102 0.34 -21.52 -13.45
C LYS A 102 1.53 -20.79 -12.84
N LEU A 103 1.46 -19.47 -12.68
CA LEU A 103 2.47 -18.68 -11.96
C LEU A 103 1.80 -17.86 -10.86
N VAL A 104 2.33 -17.94 -9.64
CA VAL A 104 1.97 -17.04 -8.54
C VAL A 104 3.08 -16.00 -8.39
N MET A 105 2.76 -14.74 -8.60
CA MET A 105 3.65 -13.61 -8.36
C MET A 105 3.25 -12.92 -7.06
N ILE A 106 4.21 -12.69 -6.16
CA ILE A 106 4.00 -11.96 -4.90
C ILE A 106 4.96 -10.78 -4.85
N CYS A 107 4.42 -9.58 -5.02
CA CYS A 107 5.13 -8.32 -4.97
C CYS A 107 5.12 -7.72 -3.57
N SER A 108 6.22 -7.07 -3.21
CA SER A 108 6.38 -6.29 -2.00
C SER A 108 7.06 -4.97 -2.32
N GLY A 109 6.60 -3.91 -1.67
CA GLY A 109 7.24 -2.62 -1.71
C GLY A 109 6.97 -1.83 -3.00
N THR A 110 5.83 -2.03 -3.66
CA THR A 110 5.33 -1.09 -4.68
C THR A 110 5.25 0.32 -4.10
N HIS A 111 4.70 0.42 -2.90
CA HIS A 111 4.92 1.55 -2.01
C HIS A 111 6.10 1.26 -1.10
N GLY A 112 7.11 2.13 -1.12
CA GLY A 112 8.41 1.82 -0.53
C GLY A 112 8.35 1.39 0.94
N ILE A 113 7.79 2.22 1.83
CA ILE A 113 7.70 1.92 3.27
C ILE A 113 6.90 0.65 3.59
N GLU A 114 5.91 0.30 2.76
CA GLU A 114 5.08 -0.90 2.97
C GLU A 114 5.92 -2.18 2.71
N GLY A 115 7.05 -2.03 2.01
CA GLY A 115 8.05 -3.06 1.79
C GLY A 115 8.59 -3.68 3.08
N PHE A 116 8.58 -2.98 4.23
CA PHE A 116 9.01 -3.58 5.50
C PHE A 116 8.11 -4.75 5.91
N VAL A 117 6.79 -4.59 5.78
CA VAL A 117 5.82 -5.63 6.11
C VAL A 117 5.82 -6.71 5.04
N GLY A 118 5.77 -6.32 3.76
CA GLY A 118 5.82 -7.29 2.65
C GLY A 118 7.11 -8.12 2.66
N SER A 119 8.25 -7.54 3.04
CA SER A 119 9.53 -8.25 3.27
C SER A 119 9.40 -9.33 4.34
N ALA A 120 8.75 -9.01 5.46
CA ALA A 120 8.57 -9.98 6.56
C ALA A 120 7.66 -11.14 6.13
N VAL A 121 6.57 -10.83 5.43
CA VAL A 121 5.66 -11.83 4.85
C VAL A 121 6.40 -12.73 3.85
N GLN A 122 7.14 -12.16 2.90
CA GLN A 122 7.92 -12.94 1.92
C GLN A 122 8.96 -13.86 2.59
N GLN A 123 9.64 -13.39 3.64
CA GLN A 123 10.57 -14.23 4.41
C GLN A 123 9.86 -15.39 5.10
N LEU A 124 8.72 -15.13 5.74
CA LEU A 124 7.90 -16.16 6.38
C LEU A 124 7.43 -17.21 5.37
N LEU A 125 6.91 -16.80 4.22
CA LEU A 125 6.44 -17.71 3.18
C LEU A 125 7.57 -18.59 2.63
N MET A 126 8.74 -17.99 2.38
CA MET A 126 9.92 -18.76 2.00
C MET A 126 10.28 -19.75 3.09
N ALA A 127 10.34 -19.35 4.35
CA ALA A 127 10.76 -20.23 5.43
C ALA A 127 9.79 -21.39 5.71
N GLU A 128 8.49 -21.13 5.70
CA GLU A 128 7.49 -22.01 6.30
C GLU A 128 6.39 -22.50 5.33
N PHE A 129 6.10 -21.76 4.25
CA PHE A 129 4.94 -22.03 3.40
C PHE A 129 5.25 -22.93 2.20
N PHE A 130 6.17 -22.51 1.32
CA PHE A 130 6.40 -23.19 0.05
C PHE A 130 7.02 -24.57 0.24
N LYS A 131 6.39 -25.59 -0.36
CA LYS A 131 6.85 -26.99 -0.37
C LYS A 131 6.95 -27.55 -1.79
N PRO A 132 7.85 -28.51 -2.07
CA PRO A 132 8.06 -29.07 -3.40
C PRO A 132 6.79 -29.59 -4.07
N GLU A 133 5.92 -30.27 -3.32
CA GLU A 133 4.69 -30.85 -3.82
C GLU A 133 3.69 -29.82 -4.36
N MET A 134 3.78 -28.56 -3.91
CA MET A 134 2.92 -27.46 -4.36
C MET A 134 3.32 -26.92 -5.73
N LEU A 135 4.58 -27.12 -6.14
CA LEU A 135 5.16 -26.53 -7.35
C LEU A 135 5.24 -27.52 -8.51
N LYS A 136 4.34 -28.49 -8.59
CA LYS A 136 4.30 -29.44 -9.72
C LYS A 136 3.92 -28.75 -11.02
N ASN A 137 2.78 -28.05 -11.02
CA ASN A 137 2.29 -27.30 -12.17
C ASN A 137 2.35 -25.76 -12.00
N THR A 138 2.76 -25.31 -10.82
CA THR A 138 2.73 -23.91 -10.42
C THR A 138 4.14 -23.40 -10.14
N GLY A 139 4.55 -22.30 -10.77
CA GLY A 139 5.76 -21.55 -10.43
C GLY A 139 5.47 -20.44 -9.43
N VAL A 140 6.51 -19.92 -8.79
CA VAL A 140 6.44 -18.78 -7.86
C VAL A 140 7.48 -17.73 -8.25
N LEU A 141 7.05 -16.48 -8.36
CA LEU A 141 7.93 -15.31 -8.51
C LEU A 141 7.73 -14.36 -7.33
N LEU A 142 8.75 -14.21 -6.49
CA LEU A 142 8.78 -13.19 -5.45
C LEU A 142 9.51 -11.95 -5.96
N VAL A 143 8.86 -10.79 -5.90
CA VAL A 143 9.42 -9.48 -6.26
C VAL A 143 9.61 -8.67 -4.98
N HIS A 144 10.86 -8.38 -4.63
CA HIS A 144 11.20 -7.75 -3.36
C HIS A 144 11.71 -6.33 -3.55
N GLY A 145 10.99 -5.38 -2.96
CA GLY A 145 11.38 -3.97 -2.92
C GLY A 145 11.26 -3.28 -4.27
N LEU A 146 10.09 -3.39 -4.91
CA LEU A 146 9.83 -2.82 -6.24
C LEU A 146 10.20 -1.32 -6.32
N ASN A 147 9.82 -0.55 -5.31
CA ASN A 147 10.28 0.82 -5.08
C ASN A 147 11.48 0.85 -4.11
N ALA A 148 12.65 0.38 -4.57
CA ALA A 148 13.84 0.30 -3.73
C ALA A 148 14.25 1.66 -3.11
N TRP A 149 14.11 2.77 -3.86
CA TRP A 149 14.42 4.10 -3.35
C TRP A 149 13.45 4.51 -2.24
N GLY A 150 12.13 4.38 -2.47
CA GLY A 150 11.12 4.71 -1.47
C GLY A 150 11.26 3.85 -0.22
N PHE A 151 11.57 2.57 -0.40
CA PHE A 151 11.76 1.63 0.70
C PHE A 151 12.94 2.03 1.58
N LYS A 152 14.10 2.33 0.99
CA LYS A 152 15.27 2.84 1.71
C LYS A 152 15.01 4.17 2.41
N ASN A 153 14.28 5.07 1.76
CA ASN A 153 13.98 6.41 2.29
C ASN A 153 12.71 6.45 3.15
N GLN A 154 12.09 5.30 3.46
CA GLN A 154 10.88 5.18 4.29
C GLN A 154 9.70 6.02 3.75
N ARG A 155 9.58 6.10 2.42
CA ARG A 155 8.50 6.80 1.71
C ARG A 155 7.66 5.83 0.89
N ARG A 156 6.43 6.23 0.57
CA ARG A 156 5.57 5.49 -0.38
C ARG A 156 6.06 5.66 -1.82
N PHE A 157 6.49 6.86 -2.16
CA PHE A 157 6.78 7.32 -3.52
C PHE A 157 8.22 7.04 -3.96
N THR A 158 8.49 7.13 -5.27
CA THR A 158 9.86 7.04 -5.83
C THR A 158 10.66 8.31 -5.54
N GLU A 159 11.93 8.33 -6.00
CA GLU A 159 12.81 9.51 -5.91
C GLU A 159 12.21 10.75 -6.58
N ASN A 160 11.34 10.56 -7.58
CA ASN A 160 10.69 11.64 -8.32
C ASN A 160 9.32 12.01 -7.74
N ASN A 161 8.97 11.53 -6.54
CA ASN A 161 7.66 11.68 -5.91
C ASN A 161 6.50 11.00 -6.66
N VAL A 162 6.81 9.97 -7.44
CA VAL A 162 5.80 9.20 -8.17
C VAL A 162 5.26 8.07 -7.28
N ASP A 163 3.95 7.92 -7.20
CA ASP A 163 3.30 6.71 -6.70
C ASP A 163 3.35 5.65 -7.80
N LEU A 164 4.17 4.61 -7.59
CA LEU A 164 4.32 3.54 -8.57
C LEU A 164 2.99 2.84 -8.85
N ASN A 165 2.10 2.73 -7.86
CA ASN A 165 0.79 2.11 -8.05
C ASN A 165 -0.22 3.06 -8.74
N ARG A 166 0.26 4.17 -9.29
CA ARG A 166 -0.43 5.10 -10.20
C ARG A 166 0.37 5.34 -11.49
N ASN A 167 1.34 4.48 -11.81
CA ASN A 167 2.28 4.71 -12.90
C ASN A 167 2.39 3.54 -13.89
N TYR A 168 1.71 2.42 -13.67
CA TYR A 168 1.77 1.28 -14.60
C TYR A 168 0.68 1.34 -15.67
N SER A 169 1.07 1.37 -16.94
CA SER A 169 0.16 1.18 -18.08
C SER A 169 0.96 0.77 -19.32
N THR A 170 0.27 0.21 -20.32
CA THR A 170 0.79 0.02 -21.68
C THR A 170 0.52 1.23 -22.58
N ASP A 171 -0.26 2.20 -22.11
CA ASP A 171 -0.65 3.41 -22.83
C ASP A 171 -0.26 4.68 -22.06
N LYS A 172 0.39 5.63 -22.76
CA LYS A 172 0.77 6.92 -22.19
C LYS A 172 -0.42 7.84 -21.96
N SER A 173 -1.59 7.55 -22.53
CA SER A 173 -2.83 8.29 -22.21
C SER A 173 -3.19 8.26 -20.73
N LEU A 174 -2.61 7.34 -19.94
CA LEU A 174 -2.67 7.35 -18.48
C LEU A 174 -2.37 8.74 -17.90
N PHE A 175 -1.32 9.42 -18.40
CA PHE A 175 -0.86 10.71 -17.89
C PHE A 175 -1.82 11.87 -18.22
N ASP A 176 -2.77 11.66 -19.12
CA ASP A 176 -3.83 12.61 -19.44
C ASP A 176 -5.06 12.47 -18.51
N THR A 177 -5.02 11.54 -17.54
CA THR A 177 -6.13 11.29 -16.62
C THR A 177 -6.33 12.46 -15.65
N ASN A 178 -7.53 13.05 -15.69
CA ASN A 178 -7.90 14.14 -14.79
C ASN A 178 -8.50 13.62 -13.47
N ASN A 179 -8.22 14.33 -12.38
CA ASN A 179 -8.83 14.12 -11.07
C ASN A 179 -9.40 15.45 -10.55
N ASP A 180 -10.60 15.80 -11.04
CA ASP A 180 -11.32 17.02 -10.64
C ASP A 180 -11.57 17.09 -9.13
N GLY A 181 -11.71 15.94 -8.48
CA GLY A 181 -11.85 15.83 -7.03
C GLY A 181 -10.62 16.35 -6.30
N PHE A 182 -9.43 15.96 -6.75
CA PHE A 182 -8.15 16.45 -6.23
C PHE A 182 -8.01 17.95 -6.47
N VAL A 183 -8.29 18.44 -7.69
CA VAL A 183 -8.27 19.88 -8.02
C VAL A 183 -9.16 20.66 -7.05
N ALA A 184 -10.36 20.17 -6.78
CA ALA A 184 -11.29 20.81 -5.86
C ALA A 184 -10.85 20.78 -4.39
N LEU A 185 -9.82 20.01 -4.04
CA LEU A 185 -9.21 19.90 -2.70
C LEU A 185 -7.74 20.38 -2.70
N TYR A 186 -7.25 20.95 -3.79
CA TYR A 186 -5.83 21.22 -4.04
C TYR A 186 -5.14 21.90 -2.86
N ASP A 187 -5.70 23.00 -2.35
CA ASP A 187 -5.11 23.76 -1.23
C ASP A 187 -4.96 22.92 0.06
N MET A 188 -5.86 21.97 0.28
CA MET A 188 -5.83 21.08 1.44
C MET A 188 -4.82 19.95 1.25
N LEU A 189 -4.71 19.40 0.04
CA LEU A 189 -3.86 18.24 -0.27
C LEU A 189 -2.41 18.62 -0.60
N THR A 190 -2.16 19.88 -0.98
CA THR A 190 -0.84 20.37 -1.42
C THR A 190 -0.34 21.58 -0.62
N PRO A 191 -0.36 21.53 0.73
CA PRO A 191 0.04 22.67 1.55
C PRO A 191 1.49 23.07 1.25
N LYS A 192 1.71 24.36 1.02
CA LYS A 192 3.02 24.92 0.64
C LYS A 192 3.82 25.35 1.87
N GLY A 193 5.15 25.38 1.72
CA GLY A 193 6.09 25.86 2.74
C GLY A 193 6.39 24.82 3.82
N LYS A 194 7.36 25.15 4.69
CA LYS A 194 7.90 24.22 5.70
C LYS A 194 6.82 23.64 6.60
N LEU A 195 6.85 22.33 6.82
CA LEU A 195 5.93 21.66 7.74
C LEU A 195 6.09 22.20 9.17
N ASN A 196 4.98 22.61 9.78
CA ASN A 196 4.89 23.01 11.18
C ASN A 196 3.72 22.28 11.83
N MET A 197 3.99 21.19 12.55
CA MET A 197 2.94 20.38 13.20
C MET A 197 2.21 21.15 14.31
N ASN A 198 2.79 22.26 14.80
CA ASN A 198 2.16 23.10 15.80
C ASN A 198 1.29 24.24 15.22
N SER A 199 1.18 24.34 13.89
CA SER A 199 0.28 25.29 13.24
C SER A 199 -1.19 25.02 13.62
N LEU A 200 -2.04 26.06 13.59
CA LEU A 200 -3.47 25.89 13.84
C LEU A 200 -4.12 24.94 12.82
N GLY A 201 -3.69 25.01 11.56
CA GLY A 201 -4.16 24.13 10.49
C GLY A 201 -3.90 22.65 10.80
N ASN A 202 -2.70 22.30 11.27
CA ASN A 202 -2.37 20.92 11.62
C ASN A 202 -3.04 20.46 12.92
N LYS A 203 -3.11 21.32 13.95
CA LYS A 203 -3.75 20.98 15.24
C LYS A 203 -5.25 20.73 15.12
N PHE A 204 -5.90 21.44 14.21
CA PHE A 204 -7.35 21.36 13.99
C PHE A 204 -7.71 20.83 12.59
N PHE A 205 -6.83 20.00 12.00
CA PHE A 205 -7.04 19.45 10.66
C PHE A 205 -8.37 18.69 10.57
N LEU A 206 -8.76 17.95 11.62
CA LEU A 206 -10.04 17.25 11.68
C LEU A 206 -11.25 18.17 11.44
N VAL A 207 -11.23 19.41 11.92
CA VAL A 207 -12.33 20.36 11.70
C VAL A 207 -12.43 20.74 10.22
N THR A 208 -11.28 20.98 9.57
CA THR A 208 -11.21 21.26 8.14
C THR A 208 -11.71 20.08 7.32
N ALA A 209 -11.25 18.86 7.66
CA ALA A 209 -11.65 17.64 6.98
C ALA A 209 -13.14 17.34 7.14
N VAL A 210 -13.69 17.42 8.35
CA VAL A 210 -15.14 17.22 8.61
C VAL A 210 -15.98 18.24 7.86
N ASN A 211 -15.54 19.49 7.76
CA ASN A 211 -16.24 20.49 6.94
C ASN A 211 -16.24 20.13 5.45
N GLN A 212 -15.15 19.57 4.91
CA GLN A 212 -15.13 19.07 3.53
C GLN A 212 -16.03 17.85 3.37
N ILE A 213 -16.01 16.90 4.32
CA ILE A 213 -16.86 15.71 4.32
C ILE A 213 -18.33 16.12 4.31
N ALA A 214 -18.73 17.09 5.13
CA ALA A 214 -20.10 17.59 5.17
C ALA A 214 -20.55 18.26 3.85
N ARG A 215 -19.62 18.83 3.08
CA ARG A 215 -19.92 19.54 1.83
C ARG A 215 -19.92 18.65 0.60
N LYS A 216 -19.03 17.66 0.56
CA LYS A 216 -18.76 16.85 -0.65
C LYS A 216 -19.09 15.35 -0.46
N GLY A 217 -19.30 14.90 0.76
CA GLY A 217 -19.47 13.48 1.11
C GLY A 217 -18.13 12.76 1.26
N MET A 218 -18.11 11.70 2.08
CA MET A 218 -16.88 10.93 2.34
C MET A 218 -16.38 10.22 1.07
N GLN A 219 -17.26 9.57 0.32
CA GLN A 219 -16.89 8.79 -0.87
C GLN A 219 -16.20 9.64 -1.93
N ALA A 220 -16.73 10.82 -2.24
CA ALA A 220 -16.11 11.73 -3.21
C ALA A 220 -14.72 12.20 -2.75
N LEU A 221 -14.51 12.39 -1.44
CA LEU A 221 -13.19 12.73 -0.89
C LEU A 221 -12.23 11.55 -0.94
N LEU A 222 -12.68 10.33 -0.62
CA LEU A 222 -11.88 9.12 -0.73
C LEU A 222 -11.43 8.89 -2.17
N GLN A 223 -12.34 9.00 -3.14
CA GLN A 223 -12.01 8.90 -4.57
C GLN A 223 -11.02 10.00 -4.98
N ALA A 224 -11.29 11.27 -4.65
CA ALA A 224 -10.40 12.39 -4.96
C ALA A 224 -8.98 12.19 -4.41
N PHE A 225 -8.90 11.66 -3.18
CA PHE A 225 -7.65 11.39 -2.50
C PHE A 225 -6.92 10.20 -3.12
N ALA A 226 -7.58 9.07 -3.34
CA ALA A 226 -6.91 7.83 -3.62
C ALA A 226 -6.82 7.46 -5.12
N GLN A 227 -7.59 8.07 -6.02
CA GLN A 227 -7.55 7.76 -7.47
C GLN A 227 -6.16 7.89 -8.11
N GLY A 228 -5.33 8.78 -7.57
CA GLY A 228 -4.12 9.28 -8.23
C GLY A 228 -4.40 10.56 -9.02
N GLN A 229 -3.34 11.28 -9.36
CA GLN A 229 -3.40 12.51 -10.15
C GLN A 229 -2.09 12.74 -10.91
N TYR A 230 -2.14 13.47 -12.04
CA TYR A 230 -1.01 13.64 -12.95
C TYR A 230 -0.69 15.12 -13.25
N GLU A 231 -1.35 16.06 -12.58
CA GLU A 231 -1.20 17.50 -12.82
C GLU A 231 -0.22 18.16 -11.84
N PHE A 232 -0.17 17.68 -10.59
CA PHE A 232 0.53 18.34 -9.48
C PHE A 232 1.67 17.47 -8.97
N GLN A 233 2.87 17.66 -9.50
CA GLN A 233 4.05 16.86 -9.16
C GLN A 233 4.39 16.85 -7.65
N GLU A 234 4.19 17.97 -6.94
CA GLU A 234 4.44 18.03 -5.50
C GLU A 234 3.24 17.57 -4.66
N GLY A 235 2.17 17.10 -5.29
CA GLY A 235 1.01 16.52 -4.60
C GLY A 235 1.24 15.09 -4.16
N ILE A 236 0.40 14.64 -3.22
CA ILE A 236 0.30 13.22 -2.89
C ILE A 236 -0.30 12.43 -4.06
N TYR A 237 0.05 11.15 -4.15
CA TYR A 237 -0.46 10.22 -5.18
C TYR A 237 -0.26 10.73 -6.61
N PHE A 238 0.81 11.49 -6.82
CA PHE A 238 1.23 11.90 -8.16
C PHE A 238 1.68 10.67 -8.95
N GLY A 239 1.05 10.40 -10.09
CA GLY A 239 1.33 9.22 -10.91
C GLY A 239 2.47 9.40 -11.91
N GLY A 240 3.12 10.56 -11.95
CA GLY A 240 4.23 10.84 -12.87
C GLY A 240 3.81 11.60 -14.13
N ASN A 241 4.81 12.04 -14.91
CA ASN A 241 4.62 12.63 -16.25
C ASN A 241 5.11 11.69 -17.36
N ASP A 242 5.75 10.58 -16.97
CA ASP A 242 6.17 9.48 -17.82
C ASP A 242 6.28 8.22 -16.94
N PHE A 243 6.46 7.07 -17.56
CA PHE A 243 6.70 5.82 -16.85
C PHE A 243 8.03 5.86 -16.10
N GLU A 244 8.01 5.48 -14.83
CA GLU A 244 9.20 5.22 -14.04
C GLU A 244 9.88 3.94 -14.57
N GLN A 245 11.20 3.84 -14.38
CA GLN A 245 12.03 2.74 -14.89
C GLN A 245 11.53 1.34 -14.48
N GLN A 246 10.79 1.23 -13.37
CA GLN A 246 10.20 0.01 -12.87
C GLN A 246 9.22 -0.62 -13.88
N VAL A 247 8.51 0.18 -14.68
CA VAL A 247 7.63 -0.32 -15.74
C VAL A 247 8.43 -1.13 -16.75
N ALA A 248 9.56 -0.60 -17.23
CA ALA A 248 10.43 -1.30 -18.18
C ALA A 248 11.09 -2.54 -17.56
N ILE A 249 11.61 -2.42 -16.33
CA ILE A 249 12.23 -3.54 -15.60
C ILE A 249 11.23 -4.69 -15.42
N MET A 250 10.02 -4.39 -14.94
CA MET A 250 8.99 -5.41 -14.72
C MET A 250 8.44 -5.94 -16.04
N SER A 251 8.31 -5.11 -17.08
CA SER A 251 7.93 -5.58 -18.42
C SER A 251 8.88 -6.66 -18.93
N GLU A 252 10.20 -6.43 -18.84
CA GLU A 252 11.21 -7.39 -19.28
C GLU A 252 11.13 -8.68 -18.47
N VAL A 253 11.15 -8.57 -17.13
CA VAL A 253 11.18 -9.72 -16.23
C VAL A 253 9.90 -10.57 -16.35
N LEU A 254 8.73 -9.93 -16.36
CA LEU A 254 7.45 -10.63 -16.46
C LEU A 254 7.28 -11.26 -17.85
N THR A 255 7.71 -10.60 -18.93
CA THR A 255 7.64 -11.20 -20.26
C THR A 255 8.50 -12.47 -20.32
N ASP A 256 9.74 -12.42 -19.83
CA ASP A 256 10.64 -13.59 -19.83
C ASP A 256 10.09 -14.74 -18.96
N ILE A 257 9.73 -14.45 -17.70
CA ILE A 257 9.32 -15.49 -16.74
C ILE A 257 7.91 -16.02 -17.00
N ALA A 258 6.95 -15.16 -17.35
CA ALA A 258 5.54 -15.55 -17.46
C ALA A 258 5.18 -16.13 -18.83
N THR A 259 6.04 -16.01 -19.85
CA THR A 259 5.80 -16.54 -21.21
C THR A 259 5.28 -17.98 -21.23
N PRO A 260 5.88 -18.98 -20.53
CA PRO A 260 5.44 -20.36 -20.62
C PRO A 260 4.18 -20.68 -19.79
N TYR A 261 3.70 -19.75 -18.98
CA TYR A 261 2.54 -19.94 -18.11
C TYR A 261 1.25 -19.43 -18.77
N SER A 262 0.14 -20.14 -18.63
CA SER A 262 -1.17 -19.72 -19.18
C SER A 262 -2.03 -18.94 -18.18
N THR A 263 -1.82 -19.17 -16.88
CA THR A 263 -2.62 -18.58 -15.80
C THR A 263 -1.71 -17.94 -14.76
N LEU A 264 -1.97 -16.68 -14.42
CA LEU A 264 -1.18 -15.88 -13.49
C LEU A 264 -2.06 -15.46 -12.32
N LEU A 265 -1.56 -15.61 -11.10
CA LEU A 265 -2.10 -14.98 -9.89
C LEU A 265 -1.11 -13.92 -9.42
N ASN A 266 -1.52 -12.65 -9.47
CA ASN A 266 -0.65 -11.52 -9.19
C ASN A 266 -1.08 -10.85 -7.89
N LEU A 267 -0.27 -11.01 -6.85
CA LEU A 267 -0.51 -10.47 -5.52
C LEU A 267 0.43 -9.30 -5.26
N ASP A 268 -0.10 -8.16 -4.82
CA ASP A 268 0.71 -7.03 -4.34
C ASP A 268 0.41 -6.77 -2.86
N LEU A 269 1.45 -6.78 -2.03
CA LEU A 269 1.35 -6.64 -0.58
C LEU A 269 1.43 -5.18 -0.16
N HIS A 270 0.38 -4.72 0.51
CA HIS A 270 0.21 -3.35 0.95
C HIS A 270 -0.22 -3.25 2.42
N THR A 271 -0.04 -2.07 2.98
CA THR A 271 -0.50 -1.72 4.33
C THR A 271 -1.03 -0.29 4.34
N GLY A 272 -1.96 -0.01 5.26
CA GLY A 272 -2.49 1.34 5.44
C GLY A 272 -4.01 1.35 5.58
N PHE A 273 -4.68 1.10 4.46
CA PHE A 273 -6.13 1.20 4.35
C PHE A 273 -6.81 -0.05 4.94
N GLY A 274 -7.99 0.13 5.54
CA GLY A 274 -8.79 -0.93 6.13
C GLY A 274 -8.85 -0.89 7.64
N GLU A 275 -9.50 -1.90 8.22
CA GLU A 275 -9.67 -2.06 9.67
C GLU A 275 -8.35 -2.48 10.32
N ARG A 276 -8.06 -2.00 11.54
CA ARG A 276 -6.79 -2.33 12.23
C ARG A 276 -6.70 -3.84 12.43
N GLY A 277 -5.71 -4.47 11.80
CA GLY A 277 -5.48 -5.90 11.98
C GLY A 277 -6.16 -6.79 10.94
N GLU A 278 -6.98 -6.23 10.05
CA GLU A 278 -7.69 -7.01 9.03
C GLU A 278 -6.96 -6.93 7.68
N LEU A 279 -7.02 -8.00 6.91
CA LEU A 279 -6.48 -8.06 5.55
C LEU A 279 -7.64 -7.93 4.55
N HIS A 280 -7.57 -6.91 3.71
CA HIS A 280 -8.59 -6.57 2.74
C HIS A 280 -8.14 -6.89 1.32
N LEU A 281 -9.07 -7.35 0.49
CA LEU A 281 -8.87 -7.66 -0.92
C LEU A 281 -9.43 -6.52 -1.77
N PHE A 282 -8.55 -5.81 -2.48
CA PHE A 282 -8.91 -4.52 -3.08
C PHE A 282 -8.54 -4.36 -4.57
N PRO A 283 -9.15 -5.15 -5.48
CA PRO A 283 -8.95 -4.98 -6.92
C PRO A 283 -9.84 -3.87 -7.50
N ASN A 284 -9.43 -3.25 -8.61
CA ASN A 284 -10.41 -2.49 -9.41
C ASN A 284 -11.49 -3.42 -9.97
N PRO A 285 -12.64 -2.88 -10.40
CA PRO A 285 -13.70 -3.67 -11.01
C PRO A 285 -13.22 -4.47 -12.23
N ILE A 286 -13.48 -5.78 -12.24
CA ILE A 286 -13.22 -6.65 -13.39
C ILE A 286 -14.47 -6.72 -14.26
N ASN A 287 -14.35 -6.25 -15.52
CA ASN A 287 -15.46 -6.23 -16.47
C ASN A 287 -15.69 -7.57 -17.18
N ASP A 288 -14.64 -8.39 -17.36
CA ASP A 288 -14.74 -9.72 -17.95
C ASP A 288 -15.41 -10.69 -16.95
N PRO A 289 -16.60 -11.22 -17.25
CA PRO A 289 -17.31 -12.14 -16.35
C PRO A 289 -16.55 -13.44 -16.06
N GLU A 290 -15.77 -13.95 -17.02
CA GLU A 290 -15.01 -15.20 -16.81
C GLU A 290 -13.85 -14.95 -15.84
N LEU A 291 -13.08 -13.89 -16.07
CA LEU A 291 -12.00 -13.51 -15.16
C LEU A 291 -12.55 -13.19 -13.76
N LYS A 292 -13.67 -12.47 -13.67
CA LYS A 292 -14.31 -12.16 -12.39
C LYS A 292 -14.70 -13.43 -11.62
N ALA A 293 -15.30 -14.42 -12.30
CA ALA A 293 -15.66 -15.68 -11.69
C ALA A 293 -14.43 -16.47 -11.19
N LYS A 294 -13.33 -16.49 -11.96
CA LYS A 294 -12.06 -17.09 -11.54
C LYS A 294 -11.47 -16.37 -10.33
N THR A 295 -11.50 -15.04 -10.31
CA THR A 295 -11.06 -14.25 -9.15
C THR A 295 -11.89 -14.58 -7.91
N GLU A 296 -13.22 -14.59 -8.02
CA GLU A 296 -14.11 -14.95 -6.90
C GLU A 296 -13.89 -16.40 -6.42
N GLN A 297 -13.54 -17.32 -7.31
CA GLN A 297 -13.18 -18.69 -6.95
C GLN A 297 -11.86 -18.75 -6.17
N VAL A 298 -10.80 -18.08 -6.64
CA VAL A 298 -9.49 -18.07 -5.97
C VAL A 298 -9.59 -17.48 -4.55
N PHE A 299 -10.35 -16.40 -4.40
CA PHE A 299 -10.51 -15.69 -3.14
C PHE A 299 -11.75 -16.11 -2.33
N LYS A 300 -12.33 -17.27 -2.65
CA LYS A 300 -13.50 -17.79 -1.97
C LYS A 300 -13.25 -17.91 -0.46
N GLY A 301 -14.20 -17.40 0.33
CA GLY A 301 -14.11 -17.36 1.79
C GLY A 301 -13.68 -15.98 2.33
N TYR A 302 -13.18 -15.10 1.46
CA TYR A 302 -12.76 -13.75 1.82
C TYR A 302 -13.64 -12.71 1.10
N PRO A 303 -14.07 -11.64 1.80
CA PRO A 303 -14.82 -10.56 1.16
C PRO A 303 -13.91 -9.78 0.20
N ILE A 304 -14.31 -9.69 -1.07
CA ILE A 304 -13.66 -8.83 -2.06
C ILE A 304 -14.29 -7.44 -2.01
N ASN A 305 -13.49 -6.44 -1.70
CA ASN A 305 -13.88 -5.05 -1.70
C ASN A 305 -13.62 -4.44 -3.08
N TRP A 306 -14.55 -4.61 -4.00
CA TRP A 306 -14.39 -4.06 -5.36
C TRP A 306 -14.29 -2.54 -5.34
N GLY A 307 -13.41 -1.97 -6.18
CA GLY A 307 -13.17 -0.52 -6.25
C GLY A 307 -14.40 0.35 -6.59
N ASP A 308 -15.50 -0.24 -7.06
CA ASP A 308 -16.79 0.43 -7.33
C ASP A 308 -17.81 0.30 -6.19
N SER A 309 -17.48 -0.43 -5.11
CA SER A 309 -18.38 -0.60 -3.97
C SER A 309 -18.39 0.62 -3.02
N ASP A 310 -19.44 0.71 -2.19
CA ASP A 310 -19.60 1.84 -1.26
C ASP A 310 -18.41 1.94 -0.30
N ASN A 311 -17.85 3.15 -0.18
CA ASN A 311 -16.63 3.48 0.61
C ASN A 311 -15.29 3.03 -0.01
N PHE A 312 -15.31 2.56 -1.25
CA PHE A 312 -14.13 2.17 -2.00
C PHE A 312 -13.88 3.12 -3.19
N TYR A 313 -12.78 2.89 -3.90
CA TYR A 313 -12.31 3.77 -4.97
C TYR A 313 -11.64 2.98 -6.10
N THR A 314 -11.72 3.53 -7.32
CA THR A 314 -10.99 2.99 -8.46
C THR A 314 -9.69 3.78 -8.65
N VAL A 315 -8.64 3.06 -9.03
CA VAL A 315 -7.31 3.59 -9.25
C VAL A 315 -6.95 3.54 -10.73
N SER A 316 -6.27 4.57 -11.24
CA SER A 316 -5.61 4.50 -12.56
C SER A 316 -4.13 4.19 -12.38
N GLY A 317 -3.58 3.29 -13.20
CA GLY A 317 -2.14 3.02 -13.21
C GLY A 317 -1.66 1.96 -12.21
N GLN A 318 -2.54 1.02 -11.83
CA GLN A 318 -2.27 -0.01 -10.82
C GLN A 318 -1.36 -1.12 -11.35
N PHE A 319 -0.40 -1.57 -10.52
CA PHE A 319 0.63 -2.54 -10.93
C PHE A 319 0.05 -3.91 -11.31
N VAL A 320 -0.84 -4.48 -10.48
CA VAL A 320 -1.35 -5.84 -10.71
C VAL A 320 -2.22 -5.98 -11.96
N GLU A 321 -2.92 -4.93 -12.35
CA GLU A 321 -3.75 -4.89 -13.57
C GLU A 321 -2.90 -4.77 -14.83
N TYR A 322 -1.84 -3.96 -14.77
CA TYR A 322 -0.89 -3.83 -15.86
C TYR A 322 -0.30 -5.17 -16.32
N ILE A 323 -0.20 -6.16 -15.45
CA ILE A 323 0.28 -7.50 -15.82
C ILE A 323 -0.68 -8.18 -16.80
N GLY A 324 -1.99 -8.00 -16.61
CA GLY A 324 -3.00 -8.46 -17.58
C GLY A 324 -2.90 -7.73 -18.92
N ASP A 325 -2.72 -6.41 -18.89
CA ASP A 325 -2.56 -5.61 -20.11
C ASP A 325 -1.26 -5.94 -20.88
N LEU A 326 -0.19 -6.25 -20.14
CA LEU A 326 1.11 -6.66 -20.69
C LEU A 326 1.04 -8.04 -21.36
N LEU A 327 0.22 -8.94 -20.82
CA LEU A 327 0.11 -10.34 -21.25
C LEU A 327 -1.34 -10.72 -21.58
N PRO A 328 -1.95 -10.08 -22.60
CA PRO A 328 -3.39 -10.17 -22.86
C PRO A 328 -3.87 -11.57 -23.27
N ASP A 329 -2.97 -12.44 -23.74
CA ASP A 329 -3.29 -13.82 -24.12
C ASP A 329 -3.37 -14.78 -22.92
N LYS A 330 -3.14 -14.31 -21.70
CA LYS A 330 -3.10 -15.12 -20.47
C LYS A 330 -4.30 -14.81 -19.57
N THR A 331 -4.72 -15.78 -18.77
CA THR A 331 -5.63 -15.52 -17.65
C THR A 331 -4.84 -14.88 -16.52
N SER A 332 -4.95 -13.57 -16.32
CA SER A 332 -4.20 -12.82 -15.31
C SER A 332 -5.15 -12.36 -14.20
N ILE A 333 -5.05 -12.95 -13.00
CA ILE A 333 -5.89 -12.65 -11.84
C ILE A 333 -5.18 -11.61 -10.97
N PRO A 334 -5.60 -10.33 -10.98
CA PRO A 334 -4.98 -9.28 -10.18
C PRO A 334 -5.58 -9.26 -8.76
N MET A 335 -4.74 -9.11 -7.74
CA MET A 335 -5.20 -8.81 -6.40
C MET A 335 -4.21 -7.94 -5.63
N LEU A 336 -4.76 -6.88 -5.03
CA LEU A 336 -4.08 -6.08 -4.03
C LEU A 336 -4.49 -6.59 -2.64
N LEU A 337 -3.50 -6.97 -1.83
CA LEU A 337 -3.68 -7.40 -0.44
C LEU A 337 -3.31 -6.23 0.49
N GLU A 338 -4.30 -5.61 1.11
CA GLU A 338 -4.11 -4.41 1.93
C GLU A 338 -4.34 -4.73 3.41
N PHE A 339 -3.30 -4.60 4.24
CA PHE A 339 -3.40 -4.82 5.68
C PHE A 339 -3.71 -3.53 6.44
N GLY A 340 -4.85 -3.46 7.11
CA GLY A 340 -5.32 -2.23 7.74
C GLY A 340 -4.52 -1.83 8.98
N THR A 341 -4.18 -0.54 9.06
CA THR A 341 -3.32 0.01 10.12
C THR A 341 -4.01 1.08 10.96
N LEU A 342 -4.50 2.17 10.39
CA LEU A 342 -5.09 3.27 11.16
C LEU A 342 -6.62 3.19 11.26
N ASN A 343 -7.20 2.03 10.94
CA ASN A 343 -8.64 1.78 10.93
C ASN A 343 -9.40 2.83 10.10
N THR A 344 -9.10 2.87 8.80
CA THR A 344 -9.68 3.86 7.87
C THR A 344 -11.16 3.63 7.56
N SER A 345 -11.72 2.48 7.97
CA SER A 345 -13.18 2.27 8.01
C SER A 345 -13.88 3.25 8.97
N SER A 346 -13.14 3.81 9.94
CA SER A 346 -13.61 4.92 10.78
C SER A 346 -13.29 6.28 10.15
N THR A 347 -14.20 7.26 10.28
CA THR A 347 -13.98 8.64 9.80
C THR A 347 -12.69 9.25 10.35
N ILE A 348 -12.39 9.02 11.63
CA ILE A 348 -11.20 9.59 12.26
C ILE A 348 -9.91 8.94 11.75
N GLY A 349 -9.89 7.62 11.59
CA GLY A 349 -8.77 6.88 11.02
C GLY A 349 -8.48 7.30 9.58
N ALA A 350 -9.52 7.47 8.77
CA ALA A 350 -9.39 7.98 7.40
C ALA A 350 -8.80 9.40 7.35
N VAL A 351 -9.30 10.31 8.19
CA VAL A 351 -8.82 11.71 8.23
C VAL A 351 -7.37 11.80 8.74
N ILE A 352 -6.99 10.99 9.72
CA ILE A 352 -5.60 10.94 10.22
C ILE A 352 -4.66 10.38 9.17
N SER A 353 -5.06 9.29 8.51
CA SER A 353 -4.30 8.69 7.41
C SER A 353 -4.06 9.69 6.28
N ALA A 354 -5.10 10.46 5.92
CA ALA A 354 -4.99 11.54 4.95
C ALA A 354 -4.03 12.63 5.42
N HIS A 355 -4.14 13.07 6.68
CA HIS A 355 -3.25 14.08 7.25
C HIS A 355 -1.79 13.64 7.24
N ILE A 356 -1.50 12.40 7.66
CA ILE A 356 -0.15 11.82 7.68
C ILE A 356 0.48 11.85 6.29
N SER A 357 -0.27 11.43 5.27
CA SER A 357 0.20 11.45 3.88
C SER A 357 0.49 12.88 3.39
N ILE A 358 -0.36 13.84 3.73
CA ILE A 358 -0.20 15.25 3.36
C ILE A 358 1.03 15.86 4.04
N VAL A 359 1.21 15.66 5.34
CA VAL A 359 2.32 16.29 6.09
C VAL A 359 3.67 15.65 5.80
N GLU A 360 3.72 14.34 5.54
CA GLU A 360 4.94 13.67 5.07
C GLU A 360 5.38 14.31 3.75
N ASN A 361 4.48 14.37 2.78
CA ASN A 361 4.78 14.89 1.46
C ASN A 361 5.15 16.39 1.51
N GLN A 362 4.44 17.20 2.31
CA GLN A 362 4.81 18.60 2.57
C GLN A 362 6.23 18.73 3.13
N GLY A 363 6.56 17.92 4.12
CA GLY A 363 7.87 17.90 4.77
C GLY A 363 8.98 17.51 3.82
N ALA A 364 8.74 16.51 2.97
CA ALA A 364 9.68 16.06 1.95
C ALA A 364 10.00 17.16 0.91
N HIS A 365 8.97 17.88 0.42
CA HIS A 365 9.15 18.90 -0.61
C HIS A 365 9.68 20.23 -0.09
N TYR A 366 9.15 20.72 1.04
CA TYR A 366 9.42 22.08 1.51
C TYR A 366 10.29 22.12 2.77
N GLY A 367 10.66 20.95 3.31
CA GLY A 367 11.41 20.82 4.55
C GLY A 367 10.56 21.03 5.80
N TYR A 368 11.23 20.95 6.94
CA TYR A 368 10.60 20.99 8.27
C TYR A 368 10.95 22.28 9.00
N LYS A 369 10.01 22.82 9.79
CA LYS A 369 10.26 23.99 10.63
C LYS A 369 11.18 23.65 11.80
N SER A 370 11.12 22.42 12.30
CA SER A 370 11.99 21.90 13.36
C SER A 370 12.21 20.40 13.19
N GLU A 371 13.28 19.88 13.79
CA GLU A 371 13.55 18.44 13.85
C GLU A 371 12.39 17.64 14.47
N LYS A 372 11.74 18.22 15.50
CA LYS A 372 10.56 17.63 16.12
C LYS A 372 9.39 17.47 15.14
N ASP A 373 9.24 18.39 14.17
CA ASP A 373 8.21 18.26 13.14
C ASP A 373 8.53 17.10 12.19
N SER A 374 9.82 16.93 11.83
CA SER A 374 10.30 15.80 11.02
C SER A 374 10.04 14.45 11.70
N LEU A 375 10.43 14.32 12.98
CA LEU A 375 10.23 13.07 13.73
C LEU A 375 8.75 12.73 13.93
N LYS A 376 7.87 13.73 14.06
CA LYS A 376 6.43 13.51 14.14
C LYS A 376 5.84 13.02 12.83
N ALA A 377 6.23 13.62 11.71
CA ALA A 377 5.78 13.17 10.39
C ALA A 377 6.23 11.72 10.14
N LEU A 378 7.50 11.43 10.41
CA LEU A 378 8.06 10.09 10.27
C LEU A 378 7.36 9.06 11.16
N ALA A 379 7.15 9.38 12.46
CA ALA A 379 6.46 8.48 13.38
C ALA A 379 5.02 8.18 12.94
N GLY A 380 4.30 9.18 12.44
CA GLY A 380 2.96 8.97 11.87
C GLY A 380 3.00 8.07 10.64
N TYR A 381 3.99 8.27 9.77
CA TYR A 381 4.18 7.46 8.58
C TYR A 381 4.50 5.99 8.91
N TYR A 382 5.34 5.75 9.92
CA TYR A 382 5.58 4.41 10.46
C TYR A 382 4.31 3.80 11.06
N GLU A 383 3.54 4.52 11.88
CA GLU A 383 2.28 3.95 12.39
C GLU A 383 1.29 3.62 11.27
N MET A 384 1.29 4.42 10.19
CA MET A 384 0.40 4.21 9.05
C MET A 384 0.81 3.04 8.16
N PHE A 385 2.09 2.79 7.93
CA PHE A 385 2.54 1.81 6.92
C PHE A 385 3.39 0.67 7.48
N TYR A 386 4.01 0.87 8.64
CA TYR A 386 4.82 -0.15 9.30
C TYR A 386 4.68 -0.10 10.84
N PRO A 387 3.48 -0.42 11.37
CA PRO A 387 3.18 -0.23 12.78
C PRO A 387 4.19 -0.94 13.70
N PRO A 388 4.66 -0.31 14.79
CA PRO A 388 5.61 -0.91 15.73
C PRO A 388 4.94 -1.93 16.68
N SER A 389 3.61 -2.02 16.70
CA SER A 389 2.89 -2.94 17.57
C SER A 389 3.25 -4.40 17.28
N GLU A 390 3.75 -5.09 18.30
CA GLU A 390 4.07 -6.51 18.23
C GLU A 390 2.83 -7.39 18.02
N LYS A 391 1.68 -6.99 18.60
CA LYS A 391 0.41 -7.69 18.39
C LYS A 391 -0.03 -7.58 16.94
N TRP A 392 -0.04 -6.35 16.39
CA TRP A 392 -0.39 -6.13 14.99
C TRP A 392 0.58 -6.88 14.06
N ARG A 393 1.89 -6.82 14.31
CA ARG A 393 2.91 -7.51 13.50
C ARG A 393 2.77 -9.02 13.52
N SER A 394 2.47 -9.60 14.68
CA SER A 394 2.22 -11.05 14.82
C SER A 394 0.95 -11.44 14.05
N ASN A 395 -0.10 -10.65 14.18
CA ASN A 395 -1.35 -10.86 13.47
C ASN A 395 -1.17 -10.75 11.94
N ALA A 396 -0.46 -9.74 11.46
CA ALA A 396 -0.20 -9.52 10.04
C ALA A 396 0.50 -10.70 9.38
N LEU A 397 1.49 -11.29 10.07
CA LEU A 397 2.16 -12.50 9.61
C LEU A 397 1.23 -13.72 9.59
N SER A 398 0.43 -13.92 10.65
CA SER A 398 -0.50 -15.06 10.74
C SER A 398 -1.57 -15.00 9.66
N VAL A 399 -2.30 -13.87 9.58
CA VAL A 399 -3.40 -13.68 8.63
C VAL A 399 -2.90 -13.75 7.18
N SER A 400 -1.74 -13.16 6.88
CA SER A 400 -1.16 -13.27 5.54
C SER A 400 -0.79 -14.72 5.19
N PHE A 401 -0.22 -15.46 6.15
CA PHE A 401 0.14 -16.86 5.94
C PHE A 401 -1.10 -17.74 5.69
N ASP A 402 -2.13 -17.58 6.52
CA ASP A 402 -3.36 -18.36 6.45
C ASP A 402 -4.12 -18.06 5.14
N MET A 403 -4.31 -16.77 4.80
CA MET A 403 -4.95 -16.39 3.53
C MET A 403 -4.18 -16.89 2.32
N ILE A 404 -2.85 -16.80 2.32
CA ILE A 404 -2.03 -17.29 1.20
C ILE A 404 -2.16 -18.82 1.06
N GLY A 405 -2.33 -19.55 2.16
CA GLY A 405 -2.67 -20.97 2.13
C GLY A 405 -4.00 -21.25 1.44
N ASP A 406 -5.06 -20.59 1.89
CA ASP A 406 -6.41 -20.81 1.36
C ASP A 406 -6.51 -20.45 -0.14
N ILE A 407 -5.95 -19.29 -0.55
CA ILE A 407 -5.99 -18.89 -1.96
C ILE A 407 -5.11 -19.78 -2.83
N TRP A 408 -4.03 -20.36 -2.29
CA TRP A 408 -3.19 -21.30 -3.02
C TRP A 408 -3.95 -22.58 -3.33
N GLU A 409 -4.69 -23.12 -2.36
CA GLU A 409 -5.54 -24.29 -2.56
C GLU A 409 -6.62 -24.02 -3.61
N ASN A 410 -7.35 -22.91 -3.49
CA ASN A 410 -8.37 -22.53 -4.46
C ASN A 410 -7.78 -22.29 -5.88
N PHE A 411 -6.60 -21.68 -5.97
CA PHE A 411 -5.92 -21.43 -7.24
C PHE A 411 -5.42 -22.73 -7.89
N ALA A 412 -5.03 -23.71 -7.09
CA ALA A 412 -4.66 -25.03 -7.60
C ALA A 412 -5.84 -25.77 -8.26
N GLU A 413 -7.08 -25.48 -7.84
CA GLU A 413 -8.32 -26.06 -8.39
C GLU A 413 -8.82 -25.43 -9.70
N LEU A 414 -8.34 -24.23 -10.08
CA LEU A 414 -8.64 -23.62 -11.39
C LEU A 414 -8.14 -24.49 -12.55
#